data_AF-A0A2V7WM25-F1
#
_entry.id   AF-A0A2V7WM25-F1
#
_cell.length_a   1.000
_cell.length_b   1.000
_cell.length_c   1.000
_cell.angle_alpha   90.00
_cell.angle_beta   90.00
_cell.angle_gamma   90.00
#
_symmetry.space_group_name_H-M   'P 1'
#
loop_
_entity.id
_entity.type
_entity.pdbx_description
1 polymer ?
#
loop_
_entity_poly.entity_id
_entity_poly.type
_entity_poly.pdbx_seq_one_letter_code
_entity_poly.pdbx_strand_id
1 'polypeptide(L)'
;MGSVFRVEVEQGRTIELKLVRAQKVMESEAARLKRAPFSLFFQGPQEPHLPQKIYRLHHEAFGEPMDIFVVPIRRDAEGFIYEAVFT
;
A
#
# COMPACT_ATOMS: atom_id res chain seq x y z
N MET A 1 -7.25 -7.36 8.72
CA MET A 1 -7.02 -7.70 7.30
C MET A 1 -8.33 -7.44 6.56
N GLY A 2 -8.29 -6.76 5.41
CA GLY A 2 -9.51 -6.44 4.64
C GLY A 2 -9.98 -4.98 4.68
N SER A 3 -9.23 -4.07 5.29
CA SER A 3 -9.56 -2.64 5.24
C SER A 3 -9.26 -2.04 3.87
N VAL A 4 -10.02 -1.01 3.50
CA VAL A 4 -9.94 -0.36 2.20
C VAL A 4 -9.32 1.02 2.36
N PHE A 5 -8.28 1.28 1.57
CA PHE A 5 -7.65 2.57 1.43
C PHE A 5 -8.11 3.20 0.12
N ARG A 6 -8.47 4.47 0.17
CA ARG A 6 -8.83 5.26 -1.01
C ARG A 6 -7.62 6.04 -1.46
N VAL A 7 -7.18 5.78 -2.68
CA VAL A 7 -6.01 6.40 -3.30
C VAL A 7 -6.48 7.51 -4.22
N GLU A 8 -6.02 8.73 -3.98
CA GLU A 8 -6.19 9.82 -4.94
C GLU A 8 -5.27 9.59 -6.14
N VAL A 9 -5.83 9.65 -7.34
CA VAL A 9 -5.09 9.61 -8.60
C VAL A 9 -5.35 10.85 -9.44
N GLU A 10 -4.71 10.92 -10.60
CA GLU A 10 -4.81 12.05 -11.51
C GLU A 10 -6.28 12.35 -11.87
N GLN A 11 -6.54 13.63 -12.13
CA GLN A 11 -7.88 14.15 -12.47
C GLN A 11 -8.93 13.98 -11.35
N GLY A 12 -8.49 13.89 -10.08
CA GLY A 12 -9.39 13.85 -8.92
C GLY A 12 -10.16 12.53 -8.77
N ARG A 13 -9.76 11.49 -9.50
CA ARG A 13 -10.35 10.15 -9.36
C ARG A 13 -9.81 9.48 -8.09
N THR A 14 -10.58 8.54 -7.56
CA THR A 14 -10.19 7.74 -6.41
C THR A 14 -10.27 6.26 -6.76
N ILE A 15 -9.29 5.49 -6.31
CA ILE A 15 -9.24 4.04 -6.47
C ILE A 15 -9.18 3.37 -5.11
N GLU A 16 -9.82 2.22 -4.99
CA GLU A 16 -9.77 1.41 -3.78
C GLU A 16 -8.62 0.41 -3.82
N LEU A 17 -7.81 0.42 -2.75
CA LEU A 17 -6.77 -0.54 -2.45
C LEU A 17 -7.13 -1.30 -1.18
N LYS A 18 -7.36 -2.61 -1.29
CA LYS A 18 -7.70 -3.45 -0.15
C LYS A 18 -6.44 -4.02 0.49
N LEU A 19 -6.25 -3.82 1.79
CA LEU A 19 -5.13 -4.42 2.52
C LEU A 19 -5.32 -5.94 2.65
N VAL A 20 -4.49 -6.71 1.94
CA VAL A 20 -4.57 -8.17 1.88
C VAL A 20 -3.49 -8.89 2.70
N ARG A 21 -2.34 -8.26 2.95
CA ARG A 21 -1.29 -8.82 3.80
C ARG A 21 -0.51 -7.70 4.51
N ALA A 22 -0.11 -7.95 5.75
CA ALA A 22 0.88 -7.15 6.47
C ALA A 22 1.96 -8.12 6.98
N GLN A 23 3.23 -7.81 6.72
CA GLN A 23 4.34 -8.71 7.02
C GLN A 23 5.49 -7.95 7.66
N LYS A 24 5.99 -8.44 8.80
CA LYS A 24 7.24 -7.96 9.38
C LYS A 24 8.42 -8.40 8.50
N VAL A 25 9.39 -7.52 8.31
CA VAL A 25 10.69 -7.88 7.74
C VAL A 25 11.48 -8.63 8.83
N MET A 26 12.18 -9.71 8.47
CA MET A 26 12.74 -10.67 9.43
C MET A 26 13.69 -10.02 10.45
N GLU A 27 13.60 -10.47 11.71
CA GLU A 27 14.33 -9.91 12.87
C GLU A 27 15.87 -9.92 12.71
N SER A 28 16.43 -10.86 11.94
CA SER A 28 17.88 -10.97 11.73
C SER A 28 18.49 -9.78 10.98
N GLU A 29 17.71 -9.06 10.18
CA GLU A 29 18.12 -7.81 9.53
C GLU A 29 17.69 -6.57 10.34
N ALA A 30 16.68 -6.70 11.21
CA ALA A 30 16.11 -5.61 11.99
C ALA A 30 16.87 -5.30 13.30
N ALA A 31 17.81 -6.14 13.72
CA ALA A 31 18.55 -5.99 14.99
C ALA A 31 19.35 -4.67 15.11
N ARG A 32 19.54 -3.93 14.01
CA ARG A 32 20.22 -2.62 13.98
C ARG A 32 19.28 -1.41 13.77
N LEU A 33 17.98 -1.63 13.55
CA LEU A 33 17.01 -0.56 13.28
C LEU A 33 16.25 -0.19 14.56
N LYS A 34 15.96 1.12 14.73
CA LYS A 34 15.18 1.62 15.88
C LYS A 34 13.70 1.21 15.83
N ARG A 35 13.20 0.77 14.68
CA ARG A 35 11.84 0.32 14.43
C ARG A 35 11.90 -1.07 13.79
N ALA A 36 10.84 -1.85 13.99
CA ALA A 36 10.68 -3.12 13.29
C ALA A 36 10.08 -2.86 11.90
N PRO A 37 10.85 -2.99 10.81
CA PRO A 37 10.33 -2.77 9.46
C PRO A 37 9.19 -3.73 9.12
N PHE A 38 8.24 -3.25 8.33
CA PHE A 38 7.13 -4.06 7.83
C PHE A 38 6.69 -3.61 6.44
N SER A 39 6.13 -4.55 5.69
CA SER A 39 5.48 -4.30 4.40
C SER A 39 3.96 -4.46 4.54
N LEU A 40 3.23 -3.61 3.83
CA LEU A 40 1.80 -3.74 3.57
C LEU A 40 1.61 -4.10 2.11
N PHE A 41 0.72 -5.06 1.85
CA PHE A 41 0.35 -5.49 0.50
C PHE A 41 -1.12 -5.19 0.26
N PHE A 42 -1.39 -4.57 -0.88
CA PHE A 42 -2.72 -4.16 -1.29
C PHE A 42 -3.14 -4.83 -2.59
N GLN A 43 -4.42 -5.21 -2.67
CA GLN A 43 -5.09 -5.56 -3.92
C GLN A 43 -5.80 -4.32 -4.46
N GLY A 44 -5.45 -3.90 -5.67
CA GLY A 44 -6.20 -2.90 -6.43
C GLY A 44 -6.99 -3.52 -7.58
N PRO A 45 -7.71 -2.69 -8.35
CA PRO A 45 -8.52 -3.13 -9.48
C PRO A 45 -7.64 -3.61 -10.66
N GLN A 46 -8.29 -4.12 -11.71
CA GLN A 46 -7.62 -4.46 -12.96
C GLN A 46 -7.06 -3.24 -13.71
N GLU A 47 -7.70 -2.08 -13.55
CA GLU A 47 -7.29 -0.81 -14.12
C GLU A 47 -7.77 0.36 -13.22
N PRO A 48 -7.06 1.50 -13.21
CA PRO A 48 -5.81 1.76 -13.91
C PRO A 48 -4.58 1.15 -13.19
N HIS A 49 -3.49 1.02 -13.94
CA HIS A 49 -2.17 0.72 -13.38
C HIS A 49 -1.64 1.93 -12.59
N LEU A 50 -1.25 1.71 -11.34
CA LEU A 50 -0.59 2.73 -10.53
C LEU A 50 0.93 2.57 -10.61
N PRO A 51 1.65 3.48 -11.30
CA PRO A 51 3.11 3.43 -11.32
C PRO A 51 3.71 3.62 -9.93
N GLN A 52 4.96 3.20 -9.76
CA GLN A 52 5.70 3.40 -8.52
C GLN A 52 5.87 4.89 -8.20
N LYS A 53 5.18 5.39 -7.18
CA LYS A 53 5.31 6.76 -6.65
C LYS A 53 4.67 6.91 -5.28
N ILE A 54 4.75 8.11 -4.71
CA ILE A 54 4.00 8.49 -3.51
C ILE A 54 2.56 8.79 -3.91
N TYR A 55 1.61 8.22 -3.17
CA TYR A 55 0.19 8.44 -3.31
C TYR A 55 -0.42 8.94 -2.00
N ARG A 56 -1.45 9.79 -2.14
CA ARG A 56 -2.29 10.22 -1.04
C ARG A 56 -3.34 9.15 -0.75
N LEU A 57 -3.24 8.51 0.41
CA LEU A 57 -4.12 7.45 0.88
C LEU A 57 -5.03 7.94 2.00
N HIS A 58 -6.32 7.71 1.84
CA HIS A 58 -7.35 7.96 2.85
C HIS A 58 -7.82 6.65 3.43
N HIS A 59 -8.06 6.62 4.74
CA HIS A 59 -8.62 5.46 5.40
C HIS A 59 -9.41 5.91 6.62
N GLU A 60 -10.58 5.31 6.86
CA GLU A 60 -11.58 5.76 7.83
C GLU A 60 -11.07 5.89 9.27
N ALA A 61 -10.09 5.08 9.66
CA ALA A 61 -9.50 5.12 11.00
C ALA A 61 -8.55 6.32 11.22
N PHE A 62 -8.19 7.05 10.17
CA PHE A 62 -7.30 8.20 10.24
C PHE A 62 -8.07 9.47 9.86
N GLY A 63 -7.92 10.52 10.67
CA GLY A 63 -8.57 11.81 10.39
C GLY A 63 -7.93 12.59 9.24
N GLU A 64 -6.66 12.32 8.94
CA GLU A 64 -5.90 12.99 7.89
C GLU A 64 -5.38 11.97 6.85
N PRO A 65 -5.27 12.36 5.57
CA PRO A 65 -4.72 11.50 4.53
C PRO A 65 -3.21 11.31 4.71
N MET A 66 -2.70 10.15 4.32
CA MET A 66 -1.28 9.78 4.44
C MET A 66 -0.61 9.75 3.07
N ASP A 67 0.60 10.26 2.98
CA ASP A 67 1.43 10.13 1.78
C ASP A 67 2.29 8.86 1.88
N ILE A 68 1.95 7.85 1.07
CA ILE A 68 2.55 6.52 1.12
C ILE A 68 3.21 6.20 -0.21
N PHE A 69 4.46 5.73 -0.15
CA PHE A 69 5.15 5.20 -1.33
C PHE A 69 4.60 3.82 -1.68
N VAL A 70 4.04 3.69 -2.87
CA VAL A 70 3.39 2.47 -3.35
C VAL A 70 4.09 1.97 -4.60
N VAL A 71 4.35 0.66 -4.67
CA VAL A 71 5.04 -0.01 -5.77
C VAL A 71 4.16 -1.12 -6.34
N PRO A 72 3.89 -1.19 -7.65
CA PRO A 72 3.27 -2.36 -8.26
C PRO A 72 4.27 -3.53 -8.27
N ILE A 73 3.87 -4.69 -7.75
CA ILE A 73 4.76 -5.88 -7.69
C ILE A 73 4.26 -7.06 -8.53
N ARG A 74 2.96 -7.13 -8.83
CA ARG A 74 2.36 -8.17 -9.68
C ARG A 74 1.00 -7.72 -10.22
N ARG A 75 0.56 -8.34 -11.32
CA ARG A 75 -0.84 -8.34 -11.76
C ARG A 75 -1.34 -9.80 -11.84
N ASP A 76 -2.52 -10.06 -11.31
CA ASP A 76 -3.21 -11.35 -11.36
C ASP A 76 -4.65 -11.20 -11.88
N ALA A 77 -5.46 -12.25 -11.76
CA ALA A 77 -6.84 -12.27 -12.25
C ALA A 77 -7.74 -11.32 -11.44
N GLU A 78 -7.37 -11.00 -10.21
CA GLU A 78 -8.11 -10.14 -9.29
C GLU A 78 -7.71 -8.66 -9.42
N GLY A 79 -6.51 -8.38 -9.93
CA GLY A 79 -6.07 -7.03 -10.27
C GLY A 79 -4.57 -6.82 -10.07
N PHE A 80 -4.19 -5.60 -9.70
CA PHE A 80 -2.80 -5.30 -9.33
C PHE A 80 -2.54 -5.57 -7.85
N ILE A 81 -1.39 -6.17 -7.56
CA ILE A 81 -0.82 -6.25 -6.22
C ILE A 81 0.20 -5.14 -6.06
N TYR A 82 0.05 -4.38 -4.98
CA TYR A 82 0.92 -3.29 -4.61
C TYR A 82 1.58 -3.55 -3.26
N GLU A 83 2.77 -3.01 -3.08
CA GLU A 83 3.51 -3.04 -1.81
C GLU A 83 3.84 -1.63 -1.33
N ALA A 84 3.76 -1.44 -0.02
CA ALA A 84 4.30 -0.27 0.68
C ALA A 84 5.20 -0.75 1.83
N VAL A 85 6.46 -0.30 1.83
CA VAL A 85 7.49 -0.72 2.80
C VAL A 85 7.71 0.41 3.82
N PHE A 86 7.72 0.05 5.10
CA PHE A 86 7.96 0.95 6.22
C PHE A 86 9.19 0.49 7.00
N THR A 87 10.15 1.38 7.22
CA THR A 87 11.44 1.12 7.89
C THR A 87 11.68 2.03 9.09
#